data_AF-A0A2D4G6E9-F1
#
_entry.id   AF-A0A2D4G6E9-F1
#
_cell.length_a   1.000
_cell.length_b   1.000
_cell.length_c   1.000
_cell.angle_alpha   90.00
_cell.angle_beta   90.00
_cell.angle_gamma   90.00
#
_symmetry.space_group_name_H-M   'P 1'
#
loop_
_entity.id
_entity.type
_entity.pdbx_description
1 polymer ?
#
loop_
_entity_poly.entity_id
_entity_poly.type
_entity_poly.pdbx_seq_one_letter_code
_entity_poly.pdbx_strand_id
1 'polypeptide(L)'
;GERDCPGFSKRGWGMPLASAPRRLLLLLLLVVSCALGNKANKHKPWIEAEYQGIVMENDNTVLLNPPLFALDKDAPLRYAGEICGFRIHGAGVPFEAVILDKATGEGLIRAKEPVDCEAHKEHTFTIQAYDCGEGPDGANTKKSHKATV
;
A
#
# COMPACT_ATOMS: atom_id res chain seq x y z
N GLY A 1 84.65 -34.74 -29.13
CA GLY A 1 83.47 -34.17 -29.80
C GLY A 1 82.31 -34.45 -28.89
N GLU A 2 81.94 -33.55 -27.98
CA GLU A 2 81.52 -32.16 -28.19
C GLU A 2 80.28 -32.09 -29.12
N ARG A 3 79.10 -31.93 -28.51
CA ARG A 3 78.37 -30.66 -28.57
C ARG A 3 77.13 -30.70 -27.68
N ASP A 4 77.19 -29.86 -26.65
CA ASP A 4 76.10 -29.40 -25.81
C ASP A 4 74.90 -28.84 -26.60
N CYS A 5 73.71 -28.96 -26.01
CA CYS A 5 72.56 -28.10 -26.30
C CYS A 5 72.22 -27.28 -25.04
N PRO A 6 71.86 -25.99 -25.19
CA PRO A 6 71.98 -24.99 -24.13
C PRO A 6 70.79 -24.98 -23.16
N GLY A 7 71.08 -24.60 -21.91
CA GLY A 7 70.07 -24.20 -20.94
C GLY A 7 69.40 -22.87 -21.31
N PHE A 8 68.13 -22.71 -20.93
CA PHE A 8 67.50 -21.40 -20.86
C PHE A 8 66.43 -21.33 -19.76
N SER A 9 66.80 -20.59 -18.70
CA SER A 9 66.02 -19.58 -17.98
C SER A 9 64.66 -19.94 -17.35
N LYS A 10 64.65 -19.90 -16.01
CA LYS A 10 63.47 -19.68 -15.16
C LYS A 10 62.71 -18.43 -15.61
N ARG A 11 61.42 -18.56 -15.93
CA ARG A 11 60.46 -17.46 -15.79
C ARG A 11 59.24 -17.96 -15.04
N GLY A 12 59.14 -17.56 -13.79
CA GLY A 12 57.97 -17.78 -12.95
C GLY A 12 56.74 -17.16 -13.62
N TRP A 13 55.68 -17.93 -13.71
CA TRP A 13 54.38 -17.40 -14.07
C TRP A 13 53.82 -16.76 -12.80
N GLY A 14 54.01 -15.44 -12.69
CA GLY A 14 53.23 -14.65 -11.75
C GLY A 14 51.76 -14.80 -12.13
N MET A 15 50.97 -15.41 -11.24
CA MET A 15 49.51 -15.41 -11.37
C MET A 15 49.04 -13.94 -11.33
N PRO A 16 48.21 -13.48 -12.28
CA PRO A 16 47.63 -12.16 -12.16
C PRO A 16 46.71 -12.18 -10.94
N LEU A 17 47.02 -11.35 -9.94
CA LEU A 17 46.17 -11.11 -8.80
C LEU A 17 44.86 -10.51 -9.33
N ALA A 18 43.78 -11.28 -9.25
CA ALA A 18 42.48 -10.96 -9.81
C ALA A 18 41.98 -9.59 -9.30
N SER A 19 41.98 -8.57 -10.16
CA SER A 19 41.41 -7.25 -9.88
C SER A 19 39.88 -7.23 -10.04
N ALA A 20 39.21 -8.32 -9.66
CA ALA A 20 37.76 -8.49 -9.79
C ALA A 20 36.89 -8.16 -8.55
N PRO A 21 37.35 -7.60 -7.41
CA PRO A 21 36.45 -7.43 -6.27
C PRO A 21 35.51 -6.24 -6.44
N ARG A 22 35.94 -5.16 -7.11
CA ARG A 22 35.18 -3.89 -7.15
C ARG A 22 33.95 -3.93 -8.04
N ARG A 23 34.04 -4.54 -9.23
CA ARG A 23 32.90 -4.64 -10.16
C ARG A 23 31.86 -5.63 -9.65
N LEU A 24 32.30 -6.76 -9.10
CA LEU A 24 31.43 -7.75 -8.49
C LEU A 24 30.75 -7.20 -7.23
N LEU A 25 31.47 -6.44 -6.40
CA LEU A 25 30.91 -5.75 -5.24
C LEU A 25 29.93 -4.65 -5.65
N LEU A 26 30.21 -3.84 -6.69
CA LEU A 26 29.25 -2.86 -7.20
C LEU A 26 27.97 -3.51 -7.74
N LEU A 27 28.11 -4.61 -8.49
CA LEU A 27 26.98 -5.38 -9.00
C LEU A 27 26.17 -5.99 -7.86
N LEU A 28 26.82 -6.57 -6.85
CA LEU A 28 26.16 -7.04 -5.63
C LEU A 28 25.45 -5.91 -4.90
N LEU A 29 26.08 -4.74 -4.72
CA LEU A 29 25.46 -3.58 -4.08
C LEU A 29 24.24 -3.06 -4.87
N LEU A 30 24.29 -3.04 -6.20
CA LEU A 30 23.15 -2.66 -7.04
C LEU A 30 22.00 -3.68 -6.94
N VAL A 31 22.32 -4.97 -6.97
CA VAL A 31 21.31 -6.04 -6.83
C VAL A 31 20.68 -6.03 -5.44
N VAL A 32 21.48 -5.82 -4.39
CA VAL A 32 21.01 -5.64 -3.00
C VAL A 32 20.15 -4.38 -2.88
N SER A 33 20.54 -3.26 -3.50
CA SER A 33 19.75 -2.02 -3.49
C SER A 33 18.39 -2.18 -4.17
N CYS A 34 18.30 -2.95 -5.26
CA CYS A 34 17.02 -3.30 -5.89
C CYS A 34 16.18 -4.27 -5.03
N ALA A 35 16.82 -5.21 -4.33
CA ALA A 35 16.13 -6.12 -3.42
C ALA A 35 15.60 -5.42 -2.14
N LEU A 36 16.26 -4.34 -1.72
CA LEU A 36 15.75 -3.37 -0.72
C LEU A 36 14.91 -2.27 -1.38
N GLY A 37 14.08 -2.59 -2.36
CA GLY A 37 13.11 -1.65 -2.92
C GLY A 37 12.37 -0.94 -1.79
N ASN A 38 12.56 0.39 -1.70
CA ASN A 38 12.02 1.20 -0.60
C ASN A 38 10.51 0.93 -0.45
N LYS A 39 10.15 0.20 0.62
CA LYS A 39 8.77 -0.07 1.06
C LYS A 39 8.18 1.21 1.64
N ALA A 40 7.93 2.17 0.77
CA ALA A 40 7.39 3.49 1.11
C ALA A 40 5.94 3.58 0.65
N ASN A 41 5.15 4.40 1.35
CA ASN A 41 3.79 4.73 0.94
C ASN A 41 3.85 5.76 -0.19
N LYS A 42 3.56 5.31 -1.41
CA LYS A 42 3.66 6.10 -2.64
C LYS A 42 2.29 6.32 -3.28
N HIS A 43 1.36 5.40 -3.11
CA HIS A 43 0.08 5.42 -3.79
C HIS A 43 -1.03 5.86 -2.85
N LYS A 44 -2.00 6.60 -3.39
CA LYS A 44 -3.20 6.95 -2.64
C LYS A 44 -4.17 5.76 -2.78
N PRO A 45 -4.95 5.44 -1.74
CA PRO A 45 -5.99 4.45 -1.87
C PRO A 45 -7.04 4.94 -2.88
N TRP A 46 -7.66 3.99 -3.57
CA TRP A 46 -8.73 4.23 -4.53
C TRP A 46 -10.03 3.60 -4.03
N ILE A 47 -11.13 4.31 -4.18
CA ILE A 47 -12.50 3.89 -3.87
C ILE A 47 -13.39 4.21 -5.07
N GLU A 48 -14.62 3.69 -5.11
CA GLU A 48 -15.58 4.13 -6.12
C GLU A 48 -15.89 5.63 -5.98
N ALA A 49 -16.30 6.29 -7.06
CA ALA A 49 -16.58 7.73 -7.05
C ALA A 49 -17.96 8.06 -6.45
N GLU A 50 -18.88 7.12 -6.49
CA GLU A 50 -20.26 7.28 -6.06
C GLU A 50 -20.78 5.93 -5.54
N TYR A 51 -21.62 6.00 -4.51
CA TYR A 51 -22.31 4.87 -3.93
C TYR A 51 -23.79 5.18 -3.81
N GLN A 52 -24.63 4.17 -4.00
CA GLN A 52 -26.03 4.24 -3.60
C GLN A 52 -26.23 3.32 -2.40
N GLY A 53 -26.79 3.85 -1.33
CA GLY A 53 -27.03 3.11 -0.09
C GLY A 53 -28.50 2.95 0.22
N ILE A 54 -28.87 1.82 0.81
CA ILE A 54 -30.17 1.65 1.47
C ILE A 54 -29.95 1.28 2.94
N VAL A 55 -30.75 1.87 3.82
CA VAL A 55 -30.79 1.54 5.25
C VAL A 55 -32.24 1.27 5.62
N MET A 56 -32.47 0.24 6.43
CA MET A 56 -33.79 -0.09 6.93
C MET A 56 -33.95 0.45 8.35
N GLU A 57 -35.12 0.92 8.77
CA GLU A 57 -35.33 1.52 10.11
C GLU A 57 -34.92 0.59 11.27
N ASN A 58 -35.06 -0.73 11.06
CA ASN A 58 -34.74 -1.75 12.06
C ASN A 58 -33.29 -2.27 11.95
N ASP A 59 -32.51 -1.77 10.99
CA ASP A 59 -31.11 -2.14 10.81
C ASP A 59 -30.23 -0.89 10.92
N ASN A 60 -29.10 -1.03 11.59
CA ASN A 60 -28.15 0.06 11.68
C ASN A 60 -27.15 0.01 10.52
N THR A 61 -27.17 -1.01 9.66
CA THR A 61 -26.21 -1.16 8.57
C THR A 61 -26.75 -0.54 7.28
N VAL A 62 -25.95 0.29 6.64
CA VAL A 62 -26.26 0.81 5.30
C VAL A 62 -25.68 -0.15 4.26
N LEU A 63 -26.55 -0.74 3.46
CA LEU A 63 -26.14 -1.59 2.34
C LEU A 63 -25.82 -0.73 1.13
N LEU A 64 -24.53 -0.58 0.82
CA LEU A 64 -24.07 0.13 -0.37
C LEU A 64 -24.07 -0.77 -1.60
N ASN A 65 -24.36 -0.15 -2.75
CA ASN A 65 -24.18 -0.72 -4.06
C ASN A 65 -23.39 0.29 -4.93
N PRO A 66 -22.13 -0.01 -5.31
CA PRO A 66 -21.35 -1.21 -4.96
C PRO A 66 -20.94 -1.25 -3.46
N PRO A 67 -20.46 -2.40 -2.94
CA PRO A 67 -19.95 -2.49 -1.57
C PRO A 67 -18.72 -1.58 -1.34
N LEU A 68 -18.51 -1.15 -0.09
CA LEU A 68 -17.42 -0.23 0.26
C LEU A 68 -16.07 -0.96 0.34
N PHE A 69 -15.26 -0.82 -0.70
CA PHE A 69 -13.87 -1.27 -0.71
C PHE A 69 -12.91 -0.12 -1.01
N ALA A 70 -11.78 -0.09 -0.31
CA ALA A 70 -10.65 0.78 -0.61
C ALA A 70 -9.43 -0.06 -1.01
N LEU A 71 -8.87 0.25 -2.17
CA LEU A 71 -7.76 -0.50 -2.75
C LEU A 71 -6.50 0.36 -2.83
N ASP A 72 -5.38 -0.15 -2.34
CA ASP A 72 -4.08 0.51 -2.47
C ASP A 72 -3.12 -0.31 -3.32
N LYS A 73 -2.36 0.37 -4.20
CA LYS A 73 -1.34 -0.25 -5.05
C LYS A 73 -0.09 -0.63 -4.27
N ASP A 74 0.07 -0.11 -3.06
CA ASP A 74 1.15 -0.50 -2.16
C ASP A 74 0.86 -1.84 -1.44
N ALA A 75 -0.36 -2.40 -1.56
CA ALA A 75 -0.67 -3.73 -1.03
C ALA A 75 0.18 -4.84 -1.70
N PRO A 76 0.67 -5.84 -0.94
CA PRO A 76 0.35 -6.14 0.47
C PRO A 76 1.40 -5.59 1.46
N LEU A 77 2.05 -4.44 1.17
CA LEU A 77 3.01 -3.86 2.12
C LEU A 77 2.29 -3.49 3.43
N ARG A 78 2.81 -3.99 4.56
CA ARG A 78 2.31 -3.64 5.88
C ARG A 78 2.34 -2.13 6.07
N TYR A 79 1.27 -1.57 6.64
CA TYR A 79 0.97 -0.14 6.73
C TYR A 79 0.67 0.52 5.38
N ALA A 80 1.64 0.58 4.47
CA ALA A 80 1.50 1.37 3.23
C ALA A 80 0.39 0.87 2.31
N GLY A 81 0.13 -0.44 2.29
CA GLY A 81 -0.95 -1.06 1.52
C GLY A 81 -2.18 -1.42 2.34
N GLU A 82 -2.22 -1.08 3.63
CA GLU A 82 -3.36 -1.35 4.51
C GLU A 82 -4.25 -0.11 4.61
N ILE A 83 -5.57 -0.32 4.65
CA ILE A 83 -6.54 0.75 4.85
C ILE A 83 -6.82 0.88 6.34
N CYS A 84 -6.56 2.06 6.90
CA CYS A 84 -6.77 2.29 8.34
C CYS A 84 -8.18 2.79 8.66
N GLY A 85 -8.88 3.34 7.68
CA GLY A 85 -10.30 3.57 7.81
C GLY A 85 -10.88 4.52 6.77
N PHE A 86 -12.09 4.95 7.07
CA PHE A 86 -12.90 5.82 6.24
C PHE A 86 -13.34 7.02 7.06
N ARG A 87 -13.46 8.17 6.41
CA ARG A 87 -13.94 9.40 7.01
C ARG A 87 -15.17 9.89 6.25
N ILE A 88 -16.27 9.99 6.98
CA ILE A 88 -17.49 10.64 6.51
C ILE A 88 -17.36 12.15 6.71
N HIS A 89 -17.77 12.90 5.70
CA HIS A 89 -17.83 14.35 5.67
C HIS A 89 -19.26 14.79 5.31
N GLY A 90 -19.82 15.60 6.19
CA GLY A 90 -21.15 16.20 6.04
C GLY A 90 -21.65 16.65 7.42
N ALA A 91 -22.38 17.76 7.47
CA ALA A 91 -22.93 18.27 8.72
C ALA A 91 -24.17 17.44 9.12
N GLY A 92 -24.24 16.99 10.37
CA GLY A 92 -25.42 16.30 10.89
C GLY A 92 -25.67 14.90 10.29
N VAL A 93 -24.68 14.30 9.65
CA VAL A 93 -24.81 12.96 9.05
C VAL A 93 -24.81 11.90 10.17
N PRO A 94 -25.92 11.15 10.38
CA PRO A 94 -26.06 10.22 11.50
C PRO A 94 -25.35 8.88 11.25
N PHE A 95 -24.34 8.85 10.39
CA PHE A 95 -23.61 7.65 10.00
C PHE A 95 -22.14 7.70 10.44
N GLU A 96 -21.56 6.53 10.63
CA GLU A 96 -20.14 6.27 10.75
C GLU A 96 -19.69 5.25 9.73
N ALA A 97 -18.42 5.30 9.31
CA ALA A 97 -17.83 4.30 8.45
C ALA A 97 -16.82 3.48 9.24
N VAL A 98 -16.95 2.17 9.18
CA VAL A 98 -16.18 1.21 9.97
C VAL A 98 -15.33 0.37 9.01
N ILE A 99 -14.04 0.22 9.32
CA ILE A 99 -13.17 -0.73 8.63
C ILE A 99 -13.42 -2.13 9.18
N LEU A 100 -13.72 -3.09 8.31
CA LEU A 100 -13.91 -4.48 8.68
C LEU A 100 -12.59 -5.25 8.59
N ASP A 101 -11.86 -5.04 7.49
CA ASP A 101 -10.57 -5.67 7.26
C ASP A 101 -9.60 -4.66 6.64
N LYS A 102 -8.50 -4.39 7.35
CA LYS A 102 -7.48 -3.43 6.92
C LYS A 102 -6.66 -3.93 5.73
N ALA A 103 -6.51 -5.23 5.56
CA ALA A 103 -5.69 -5.83 4.51
C ALA A 103 -6.44 -5.88 3.18
N THR A 104 -7.75 -6.14 3.21
CA THR A 104 -8.60 -6.10 2.00
C THR A 104 -9.15 -4.71 1.71
N GLY A 105 -9.22 -3.85 2.73
CA GLY A 105 -9.83 -2.53 2.65
C GLY A 105 -11.36 -2.58 2.64
N GLU A 106 -11.96 -3.69 3.10
CA GLU A 106 -13.40 -3.83 3.24
C GLU A 106 -13.93 -2.96 4.38
N GLY A 107 -14.96 -2.18 4.10
CA GLY A 107 -15.65 -1.35 5.07
C GLY A 107 -17.16 -1.49 5.02
N LEU A 108 -17.83 -0.95 6.03
CA LEU A 108 -19.28 -0.75 6.04
C LEU A 108 -19.64 0.64 6.56
N ILE A 109 -20.84 1.09 6.26
CA ILE A 109 -21.42 2.29 6.85
C ILE A 109 -22.50 1.86 7.84
N ARG A 110 -22.49 2.45 9.04
CA ARG A 110 -23.44 2.17 10.10
C ARG A 110 -24.10 3.46 10.59
N ALA A 111 -25.39 3.41 10.88
CA ALA A 111 -26.09 4.43 11.62
C ALA A 111 -25.58 4.47 13.07
N LYS A 112 -25.38 5.68 13.59
CA LYS A 112 -25.00 5.92 14.99
C LYS A 112 -26.20 5.85 15.92
N GLU A 113 -27.37 6.18 15.39
CA GLU A 113 -28.66 6.22 16.06
C GLU A 113 -29.72 5.61 15.12
N PRO A 114 -30.86 5.11 15.63
CA PRO A 114 -31.93 4.59 14.78
C PRO A 114 -32.37 5.61 13.72
N VAL A 115 -32.53 5.15 12.48
CA VAL A 115 -32.95 6.02 11.37
C VAL A 115 -34.46 6.19 11.41
N ASP A 116 -34.93 7.44 11.36
CA ASP A 116 -36.34 7.81 11.23
C ASP A 116 -36.63 8.18 9.76
N CYS A 117 -37.17 7.23 8.99
CA CYS A 117 -37.44 7.44 7.57
C CYS A 117 -38.66 8.34 7.33
N GLU A 118 -39.49 8.61 8.34
CA GLU A 118 -40.56 9.58 8.24
C GLU A 118 -40.01 11.01 8.26
N ALA A 119 -39.03 11.27 9.13
CA ALA A 119 -38.38 12.58 9.25
C ALA A 119 -37.42 12.87 8.09
N HIS A 120 -36.58 11.91 7.71
CA HIS A 120 -35.58 12.09 6.64
C HIS A 120 -35.53 10.85 5.73
N LYS A 121 -36.06 10.99 4.52
CA LYS A 121 -36.11 9.90 3.53
C LYS A 121 -34.80 9.67 2.80
N GLU A 122 -33.94 10.69 2.74
CA GLU A 122 -32.69 10.66 1.99
C GLU A 122 -31.59 11.35 2.79
N HIS A 123 -30.39 10.79 2.71
CA HIS A 123 -29.18 11.36 3.27
C HIS A 123 -28.11 11.39 2.19
N THR A 124 -27.41 12.52 2.07
CA THR A 124 -26.30 12.66 1.14
C THR A 124 -25.08 13.16 1.88
N PHE A 125 -23.95 12.47 1.71
CA PHE A 125 -22.69 12.86 2.31
C PHE A 125 -21.52 12.46 1.42
N THR A 126 -20.30 12.76 1.87
CA THR A 126 -19.10 12.32 1.16
C THR A 126 -18.25 11.44 2.06
N ILE A 127 -17.64 10.41 1.48
CA ILE A 127 -16.74 9.48 2.17
C ILE A 127 -15.35 9.53 1.55
N GLN A 128 -14.31 9.35 2.37
CA GLN A 128 -12.92 9.33 1.94
C GLN A 128 -12.16 8.25 2.70
N ALA A 129 -11.46 7.37 2.00
CA ALA A 129 -10.58 6.38 2.61
C ALA A 129 -9.20 6.97 2.91
N TYR A 130 -8.52 6.41 3.89
CA TYR A 130 -7.11 6.70 4.16
C TYR A 130 -6.34 5.42 4.51
N ASP A 131 -5.13 5.34 3.98
CA ASP A 131 -4.22 4.23 4.28
C ASP A 131 -3.61 4.36 5.68
N CYS A 132 -2.86 3.36 6.11
CA CYS A 132 -2.16 3.36 7.38
C CYS A 132 -0.80 4.08 7.35
N GLY A 133 -0.36 4.63 6.21
CA GLY A 133 0.91 5.33 6.09
C GLY A 133 2.15 4.43 6.12
N GLU A 134 3.26 4.98 6.59
CA GLU A 134 4.54 4.32 6.79
C GLU A 134 4.75 4.05 8.29
N GLY A 135 4.69 2.79 8.67
CA GLY A 135 4.94 2.35 10.03
C GLY A 135 3.77 2.58 11.00
N PRO A 136 3.95 2.23 12.29
CA PRO A 136 2.88 2.23 13.27
C PRO A 136 2.35 3.62 13.65
N ASP A 137 3.16 4.66 13.45
CA ASP A 137 2.81 6.04 13.81
C ASP A 137 1.91 6.72 12.76
N GLY A 138 1.63 6.08 11.62
CA GLY A 138 0.83 6.65 10.55
C GLY A 138 1.51 7.83 9.84
N ALA A 139 2.84 7.84 9.77
CA ALA A 139 3.57 8.85 9.02
C ALA A 139 3.25 8.74 7.52
N ASN A 140 3.24 9.85 6.77
CA ASN A 140 2.97 9.83 5.33
C ASN A 140 1.65 9.11 4.94
N THR A 141 0.60 9.17 5.77
CA THR A 141 -0.73 8.67 5.38
C THR A 141 -1.24 9.40 4.16
N LYS A 142 -1.86 8.69 3.23
CA LYS A 142 -2.52 9.28 2.07
C LYS A 142 -4.01 9.01 2.09
N LYS A 143 -4.73 9.80 1.30
CA LYS A 143 -6.19 9.82 1.25
C LYS A 143 -6.65 9.64 -0.18
N SER A 144 -7.73 8.90 -0.36
CA SER A 144 -8.39 8.72 -1.66
C SER A 144 -9.01 10.03 -2.14
N HIS A 145 -9.59 10.02 -3.35
CA HIS A 145 -10.61 11.01 -3.67
C HIS A 145 -11.82 10.88 -2.74
N LYS A 146 -12.66 11.91 -2.73
CA LYS A 146 -13.95 11.85 -2.06
C LYS A 146 -14.95 11.17 -2.98
N ALA A 147 -15.76 10.30 -2.42
CA ALA A 147 -16.91 9.70 -3.07
C ALA A 147 -18.19 10.27 -2.50
N THR A 148 -19.21 10.43 -3.33
CA THR A 148 -20.56 10.79 -2.87
C THR A 148 -21.31 9.52 -2.46
N VAL A 149 -22.07 9.60 -1.38
CA VAL A 149 -22.98 8.54 -0.90
C VAL A 149 -24.33 9.18 -0.66
#